data_AF-A0A7C6ZZW3-F1
#
_entry.id   AF-A0A7C6ZZW3-F1
#
_cell.length_a   1.000
_cell.length_b   1.000
_cell.length_c   1.000
_cell.angle_alpha   90.00
_cell.angle_beta   90.00
_cell.angle_gamma   90.00
#
_symmetry.space_group_name_H-M   'P 1'
#
loop_
_entity.id
_entity.type
_entity.pdbx_description
1 polymer ?
#
loop_
_entity_poly.entity_id
_entity_poly.type
_entity_poly.pdbx_seq_one_letter_code
_entity_poly.pdbx_strand_id
1 'polypeptide(L)'
;MGMKKIRDFKFDKGWKLLIYFDYLLPAIIYLIAFLTQAPFAAKLFHSYEMFIVSPIPNFSALTGIIGLIYHIGIIGYTIKKRYIRDIAVSLLLTLLTVAMFTVRIDGIEINYFILQPLRFASF
;
A
#
# COMPACT_ATOMS: atom_id res chain seq x y z
N MET A 1 -10.03 -12.41 26.51
CA MET A 1 -10.44 -13.05 25.24
C MET A 1 -9.99 -12.14 24.09
N GLY A 2 -8.84 -12.36 23.43
CA GLY A 2 -8.38 -11.38 22.42
C GLY A 2 -7.12 -11.70 21.59
N MET A 3 -6.19 -12.54 22.04
CA MET A 3 -4.91 -12.73 21.34
C MET A 3 -4.84 -13.95 20.40
N LYS A 4 -5.92 -14.73 20.23
CA LYS A 4 -5.87 -15.95 19.41
C LYS A 4 -5.92 -15.69 17.89
N LYS A 5 -6.44 -14.55 17.42
CA LYS A 5 -6.70 -14.30 15.98
C LYS A 5 -5.48 -13.91 15.16
N ILE A 6 -4.45 -13.30 15.77
CA ILE A 6 -3.29 -12.78 15.02
C ILE A 6 -2.40 -13.93 14.52
N ARG A 7 -2.37 -15.06 15.24
CA ARG A 7 -1.51 -16.21 14.92
C ARG A 7 -1.95 -17.03 13.71
N ASP A 8 -3.20 -16.88 13.27
CA ASP A 8 -3.77 -17.61 12.12
C ASP A 8 -3.71 -16.82 10.80
N PHE A 9 -2.89 -15.77 10.73
CA PHE A 9 -2.64 -15.05 9.47
C PHE A 9 -1.75 -15.90 8.54
N LYS A 10 -2.33 -16.99 8.03
CA LYS A 10 -1.74 -17.75 6.92
C LYS A 10 -1.81 -16.88 5.67
N PHE A 11 -0.68 -16.69 4.99
CA PHE A 11 -0.60 -16.08 3.66
C PHE A 11 -1.09 -17.06 2.58
N ASP A 12 -2.30 -17.58 2.78
CA ASP A 12 -2.95 -18.54 1.88
C ASP A 12 -3.69 -17.86 0.73
N LYS A 13 -4.12 -16.61 0.93
CA LYS A 13 -4.93 -15.80 0.02
C LYS A 13 -4.18 -14.55 -0.44
N GLY A 14 -4.32 -14.22 -1.72
CA GLY A 14 -3.65 -13.09 -2.35
C GLY A 14 -4.05 -11.76 -1.74
N TRP A 15 -5.35 -11.55 -1.48
CA TRP A 15 -5.84 -10.29 -0.90
C TRP A 15 -5.22 -9.99 0.47
N LYS A 16 -4.83 -11.00 1.25
CA LYS A 16 -4.19 -10.79 2.55
C LYS A 16 -2.80 -10.17 2.40
N LEU A 17 -2.07 -10.55 1.35
CA LEU A 17 -0.77 -9.96 1.02
C LEU A 17 -0.94 -8.50 0.59
N LEU A 18 -1.93 -8.21 -0.26
CA LEU A 18 -2.25 -6.83 -0.67
C LEU A 18 -2.64 -5.97 0.54
N ILE A 19 -3.51 -6.45 1.44
CA ILE A 19 -3.82 -5.71 2.68
C ILE A 19 -2.57 -5.46 3.52
N TYR A 20 -1.68 -6.46 3.63
CA TYR A 20 -0.48 -6.33 4.45
C TYR A 20 0.47 -5.25 3.91
N PHE A 21 0.79 -5.30 2.61
CA PHE A 21 1.74 -4.38 1.99
C PHE A 21 1.14 -3.01 1.70
N ASP A 22 -0.10 -2.93 1.21
CA ASP A 22 -0.65 -1.67 0.70
C ASP A 22 -1.33 -0.84 1.80
N TYR A 23 -1.74 -1.47 2.91
CA TYR A 23 -2.55 -0.79 3.93
C TYR A 23 -2.00 -0.95 5.33
N LEU A 24 -1.72 -2.17 5.80
CA LEU A 24 -1.36 -2.40 7.19
C LEU A 24 0.02 -1.85 7.54
N LEU A 25 1.05 -2.24 6.77
CA LEU A 25 2.41 -1.74 7.00
C LEU A 25 2.52 -0.21 6.82
N PRO A 26 2.00 0.41 5.75
CA PRO A 26 2.03 1.85 5.60
C PRO A 26 1.23 2.57 6.68
N ALA A 27 0.08 2.03 7.14
CA ALA A 27 -0.66 2.60 8.26
C ALA A 27 0.14 2.59 9.58
N ILE A 28 0.92 1.53 9.84
CA ILE A 28 1.81 1.48 11.01
C ILE A 28 2.90 2.53 10.90
N ILE A 29 3.56 2.66 9.74
CA ILE A 29 4.61 3.67 9.53
C ILE A 29 4.02 5.08 9.65
N TYR A 30 2.84 5.31 9.05
CA TYR A 30 2.09 6.56 9.16
C TYR A 30 1.78 6.90 10.61
N LEU A 31 1.25 5.95 11.39
CA LEU A 31 0.91 6.17 12.79
C LEU A 31 2.15 6.53 13.61
N ILE A 32 3.29 5.87 13.37
CA ILE A 32 4.56 6.22 14.00
C ILE A 32 4.97 7.63 13.62
N ALA A 33 4.92 7.99 12.33
CA ALA A 33 5.27 9.32 11.84
C ALA A 33 4.37 10.41 12.43
N PHE A 34 3.07 10.15 12.50
CA PHE A 34 2.07 11.06 13.04
C PHE A 34 2.21 11.26 14.55
N LEU A 35 2.44 10.18 15.32
CA LEU A 35 2.58 10.28 16.78
C LEU A 35 3.90 10.90 17.21
N THR A 36 5.00 10.56 16.51
CA THR A 36 6.34 11.04 16.87
C THR A 36 6.67 12.39 16.24
N GLN A 37 5.95 12.79 15.19
CA GLN A 37 6.25 13.97 14.37
C GLN A 37 7.71 13.98 13.87
N ALA A 38 8.32 12.80 13.75
CA ALA A 38 9.70 12.63 13.35
C ALA A 38 9.83 12.75 11.82
N PRO A 39 10.64 13.70 11.29
CA PRO A 39 10.79 13.89 9.85
C PRO A 39 11.28 12.66 9.08
N PHE A 40 12.11 11.85 9.73
CA PHE A 40 12.58 10.59 9.15
C PHE A 40 11.45 9.59 8.93
N ALA A 41 10.52 9.47 9.88
CA ALA A 41 9.38 8.55 9.77
C ALA A 41 8.40 9.01 8.67
N ALA A 42 8.18 10.31 8.52
CA ALA A 42 7.39 10.86 7.42
C ALA A 42 8.03 10.57 6.05
N LYS A 43 9.37 10.75 5.93
CA LYS A 43 10.12 10.37 4.73
C LYS A 43 10.04 8.87 4.45
N LEU A 44 10.14 8.03 5.48
CA LEU A 44 10.03 6.58 5.34
C LEU A 44 8.64 6.17 4.84
N PHE A 45 7.58 6.75 5.40
CA PHE A 45 6.21 6.53 4.93
C PHE A 45 6.07 6.92 3.46
N HIS A 46 6.48 8.14 3.09
CA HIS A 46 6.40 8.60 1.71
C HIS A 46 7.20 7.72 0.73
N SER A 47 8.43 7.35 1.09
CA SER A 47 9.23 6.44 0.26
C SER A 47 8.57 5.06 0.14
N TYR A 48 8.00 4.53 1.22
CA TYR A 48 7.29 3.26 1.18
C TYR A 48 6.08 3.33 0.24
N GLU A 49 5.30 4.41 0.30
CA GLU A 49 4.17 4.66 -0.61
C GLU A 49 4.64 4.70 -2.07
N MET A 50 5.72 5.43 -2.38
CA MET A 50 6.18 5.60 -3.76
C MET A 50 6.88 4.36 -4.34
N PHE A 51 7.67 3.63 -3.55
CA PHE A 51 8.47 2.51 -4.06
C PHE A 51 7.73 1.17 -3.95
N ILE A 52 6.95 0.96 -2.88
CA ILE A 52 6.34 -0.33 -2.57
C ILE A 52 4.82 -0.31 -2.82
N VAL A 53 4.08 0.66 -2.28
CA VAL A 53 2.61 0.63 -2.38
C VAL A 53 2.15 0.96 -3.80
N SER A 54 2.67 2.04 -4.39
CA SER A 54 2.27 2.49 -5.72
C SER A 54 2.47 1.40 -6.77
N PRO A 55 1.41 0.94 -7.45
CA PRO A 55 1.52 0.00 -8.56
C PRO A 55 1.74 0.71 -9.90
N ILE A 56 2.02 2.02 -9.90
CA ILE A 56 2.14 2.84 -11.09
C ILE A 56 3.63 3.11 -11.35
N PRO A 57 4.24 2.45 -12.35
CA PRO A 57 5.66 2.61 -12.58
C PRO A 57 5.97 4.00 -13.13
N ASN A 58 6.96 4.65 -12.53
CA ASN A 58 7.64 5.81 -13.10
C ASN A 58 9.10 5.43 -13.35
N PHE A 59 9.42 5.14 -14.62
CA PHE A 59 10.75 4.67 -15.01
C PHE A 59 11.84 5.74 -14.87
N SER A 60 11.48 7.03 -14.91
CA SER A 60 12.44 8.12 -14.70
C SER A 60 12.85 8.23 -13.24
N ALA A 61 11.92 8.03 -12.32
CA ALA A 61 12.16 8.08 -10.86
C ALA A 61 12.46 6.70 -10.25
N LEU A 62 12.33 5.62 -11.03
CA LEU A 62 12.45 4.22 -10.59
C LEU A 62 11.49 3.86 -9.44
N THR A 63 10.32 4.49 -9.39
CA THR A 63 9.27 4.26 -8.39
C THR A 63 8.14 3.40 -8.95
N GLY A 64 7.36 2.77 -8.08
CA GLY A 64 6.18 1.94 -8.40
C GLY A 64 6.42 0.63 -9.15
N ILE A 65 7.66 0.33 -9.54
CA ILE A 65 8.03 -0.92 -10.24
C ILE A 65 7.81 -2.14 -9.34
N ILE A 66 8.26 -2.07 -8.09
CA ILE A 66 8.09 -3.17 -7.12
C ILE A 66 6.60 -3.39 -6.84
N GLY A 67 5.87 -2.29 -6.62
CA GLY A 67 4.41 -2.27 -6.50
C GLY A 67 3.71 -3.04 -7.61
N LEU A 68 3.98 -2.67 -8.86
CA LEU A 68 3.39 -3.31 -10.02
C LEU A 68 3.71 -4.81 -10.08
N ILE A 69 4.98 -5.18 -9.85
CA ILE A 69 5.44 -6.57 -9.95
C ILE A 69 4.69 -7.48 -8.96
N TYR A 70 4.60 -7.10 -7.67
CA TYR A 70 3.90 -7.98 -6.73
C TYR A 70 2.39 -7.97 -6.92
N HIS A 71 1.78 -6.86 -7.35
CA HIS A 71 0.35 -6.83 -7.67
C HIS A 71 0.02 -7.83 -8.80
N ILE A 72 0.79 -7.79 -9.89
CA ILE A 72 0.66 -8.76 -11.00
C ILE A 72 0.92 -10.18 -10.49
N GLY A 73 1.98 -10.38 -9.70
CA GLY A 73 2.34 -11.68 -9.15
C GLY A 73 1.24 -12.29 -8.27
N ILE A 74 0.65 -11.49 -7.37
CA ILE A 74 -0.43 -11.92 -6.49
C ILE A 74 -1.69 -12.21 -7.30
N ILE A 75 -2.12 -11.32 -8.20
CA ILE A 75 -3.29 -11.55 -9.04
C ILE A 75 -3.10 -12.83 -9.87
N GLY A 76 -1.95 -12.97 -10.55
CA GLY A 76 -1.63 -14.17 -11.33
C GLY A 76 -1.66 -15.45 -10.49
N TYR A 77 -1.14 -15.40 -9.27
CA TYR A 77 -1.19 -16.52 -8.34
C TYR A 77 -2.62 -16.90 -7.93
N THR A 78 -3.48 -15.91 -7.64
CA THR A 78 -4.89 -16.17 -7.30
C THR A 78 -5.69 -16.72 -8.48
N ILE A 79 -5.40 -16.25 -9.70
CA ILE A 79 -5.97 -16.79 -10.95
C ILE A 79 -5.58 -18.26 -11.11
N LYS A 80 -4.29 -18.60 -10.91
CA LYS A 80 -3.80 -19.98 -10.98
C LYS A 80 -4.53 -20.91 -10.00
N LYS A 81 -4.85 -20.42 -8.79
CA LYS A 81 -5.65 -21.17 -7.80
C LYS A 81 -7.13 -21.33 -8.17
N ARG A 82 -7.64 -20.57 -9.14
CA ARG A 82 -9.07 -20.51 -9.55
C ARG A 82 -10.02 -20.14 -8.40
N TYR A 83 -9.54 -19.40 -7.41
CA TYR A 83 -10.36 -18.94 -6.29
C TYR A 83 -11.02 -17.59 -6.63
N ILE A 84 -12.21 -17.63 -7.24
CA ILE A 84 -12.89 -16.44 -7.77
C ILE A 84 -13.04 -15.32 -6.73
N ARG A 85 -13.37 -15.65 -5.48
CA ARG A 85 -13.47 -14.66 -4.39
C ARG A 85 -12.14 -13.98 -4.09
N ASP A 86 -11.03 -14.72 -4.12
CA ASP A 86 -9.69 -14.17 -3.88
C ASP A 86 -9.25 -13.27 -5.04
N ILE A 87 -9.56 -13.67 -6.28
CA ILE A 87 -9.32 -12.87 -7.48
C ILE A 87 -10.09 -11.55 -7.41
N ALA A 88 -11.40 -11.60 -7.14
CA ALA A 88 -12.25 -10.42 -7.11
C ALA A 88 -11.80 -9.43 -6.03
N VAL A 89 -11.48 -9.91 -4.82
CA VAL A 89 -10.98 -9.03 -3.74
C VAL A 89 -9.61 -8.48 -4.09
N SER A 90 -8.71 -9.31 -4.65
CA SER A 90 -7.38 -8.84 -5.05
C SER A 90 -7.46 -7.76 -6.12
N LEU A 91 -8.29 -7.94 -7.16
CA LEU A 91 -8.51 -6.94 -8.19
C LEU A 91 -9.09 -5.64 -7.62
N LEU A 92 -10.07 -5.74 -6.71
CA LEU A 92 -10.66 -4.57 -6.06
C LEU A 92 -9.60 -3.79 -5.27
N LEU A 93 -8.79 -4.49 -4.46
CA LEU A 93 -7.72 -3.86 -3.69
C LEU A 93 -6.70 -3.19 -4.60
N THR A 94 -6.26 -3.86 -5.67
CA THR A 94 -5.36 -3.26 -6.67
C THR A 94 -5.96 -2.00 -7.28
N LEU A 95 -7.25 -2.01 -7.65
CA LEU A 95 -7.91 -0.84 -8.24
C LEU A 95 -8.00 0.32 -7.24
N LEU A 96 -8.27 0.04 -5.97
CA LEU A 96 -8.24 1.04 -4.90
C LEU A 96 -6.83 1.61 -4.71
N THR A 97 -5.80 0.75 -4.69
CA THR A 97 -4.41 1.17 -4.61
C THR A 97 -4.04 2.03 -5.83
N VAL A 98 -4.41 1.65 -7.06
CA VAL A 98 -4.20 2.51 -8.26
C VAL A 98 -4.93 3.84 -8.12
N ALA A 99 -6.17 3.84 -7.64
CA ALA A 99 -6.96 5.06 -7.45
C ALA A 99 -6.28 6.02 -6.46
N MET A 100 -5.66 5.51 -5.39
CA MET A 100 -4.92 6.32 -4.42
C MET A 100 -3.81 7.19 -5.05
N PHE A 101 -3.21 6.71 -6.14
CA PHE A 101 -2.11 7.40 -6.84
C PHE A 101 -2.50 8.01 -8.20
N THR A 102 -3.77 7.91 -8.63
CA THR A 102 -4.25 8.48 -9.92
C THR A 102 -5.41 9.45 -9.78
N VAL A 103 -6.33 9.18 -8.85
CA VAL A 103 -7.51 10.01 -8.65
C VAL A 103 -7.10 11.30 -7.96
N ARG A 104 -7.64 12.41 -8.44
CA ARG A 104 -7.38 13.76 -7.91
C ARG A 104 -8.65 14.36 -7.33
N ILE A 105 -8.54 14.92 -6.14
CA ILE A 105 -9.57 15.71 -5.47
C ILE A 105 -8.99 17.11 -5.31
N ASP A 106 -9.68 18.13 -5.82
CA ASP A 106 -9.21 19.53 -5.83
C ASP A 106 -7.80 19.73 -6.43
N GLY A 107 -7.44 18.90 -7.42
CA GLY A 107 -6.14 18.95 -8.10
C GLY A 107 -5.00 18.21 -7.41
N ILE A 108 -5.24 17.61 -6.24
CA ILE A 108 -4.26 16.87 -5.43
C ILE A 108 -4.57 15.37 -5.50
N GLU A 109 -3.56 14.51 -5.69
CA GLU A 109 -3.76 13.05 -5.68
C GLU A 109 -4.08 12.56 -4.25
N ILE A 110 -4.92 11.53 -4.13
CA ILE A 110 -5.46 11.10 -2.82
C ILE A 110 -4.34 10.74 -1.82
N ASN A 111 -3.27 10.09 -2.27
CA ASN A 111 -2.10 9.76 -1.45
C ASN A 111 -1.46 11.02 -0.81
N TYR A 112 -1.48 12.18 -1.49
CA TYR A 112 -0.94 13.42 -0.92
C TYR A 112 -1.81 14.05 0.16
N PHE A 113 -3.12 13.79 0.18
CA PHE A 113 -3.95 14.21 1.31
C PHE A 113 -3.53 13.51 2.61
N ILE A 114 -3.12 12.24 2.53
CA ILE A 114 -2.62 11.48 3.69
C ILE A 114 -1.27 12.03 4.16
N LEU A 115 -0.46 12.63 3.28
CA LEU A 115 0.83 13.19 3.64
C LEU A 115 0.72 14.53 4.39
N GLN A 116 -0.37 15.29 4.20
CA GLN A 116 -0.53 16.65 4.76
C GLN A 116 -0.33 16.75 6.29
N PRO A 117 -0.83 15.82 7.13
CA PRO A 117 -0.67 15.91 8.58
C PRO A 117 0.74 15.57 9.08
N LEU A 118 1.63 15.09 8.20
CA LEU A 118 2.98 14.65 8.58
C LEU A 118 3.99 15.79 8.46
N ARG A 119 4.88 15.88 9.45
CA ARG A 119 5.98 16.85 9.43
C ARG A 119 7.14 16.33 8.59
N PHE A 120 7.36 16.94 7.43
CA PHE A 120 8.59 16.78 6.67
C PHE A 120 9.66 17.74 7.20
N ALA A 121 10.93 17.35 7.11
CA ALA A 121 12.02 18.30 7.36
C ALA A 121 11.93 19.33 6.22
N SER A 122 11.68 20.60 6.57
CA SER A 122 11.83 21.72 5.64
C SER A 122 13.28 21.69 5.13
N PHE A 123 13.44 21.51 3.82
CA PHE A 123 14.69 21.82 3.15
C PHE A 123 14.73 23.31 2.85
#